data_AF-A0A520HMY6-F1
#
_entry.id   AF-A0A520HMY6-F1
#
_cell.length_a   1.000
_cell.length_b   1.000
_cell.length_c   1.000
_cell.angle_alpha   90.00
_cell.angle_beta   90.00
_cell.angle_gamma   90.00
#
_symmetry.space_group_name_H-M   'P 1'
#
loop_
_entity.id
_entity.type
_entity.pdbx_description
1 polymer ?
#
loop_
_entity_poly.entity_id
_entity_poly.type
_entity_poly.pdbx_seq_one_letter_code
_entity_poly.pdbx_strand_id
1 'polypeptide(L)'
;MREKELRLALVCYGGISLAVYMHGITKEIWRLVCASRAFHDGDTPKGGSEGVYHALLQEIEAHGAIRVRVLADIIAGASAGGINGIFLAQAIATGQSLDPLTDLWMTSADVEALIDTEAAPKSRFSKAWAMPLAWMAAGRSTDKVDALDDPTREEVRTKLSHFIRSRWFEPPFGGKTFTNLLLDAFDAMAASERGPR
;
A
#
# COMPACT_ATOMS: atom_id res chain seq x y z
N MET A 1 33.74 15.57 -10.22
CA MET A 1 32.29 15.40 -10.02
C MET A 1 32.07 14.84 -8.62
N ARG A 2 31.12 15.35 -7.83
CA ARG A 2 30.93 14.95 -6.43
C ARG A 2 29.82 13.92 -6.32
N GLU A 3 30.07 12.79 -5.67
CA GLU A 3 29.04 11.79 -5.41
C GLU A 3 28.36 12.03 -4.06
N LYS A 4 27.03 11.84 -4.01
CA LYS A 4 26.21 12.00 -2.81
C LYS A 4 25.16 10.91 -2.70
N GLU A 5 25.05 10.33 -1.51
CA GLU A 5 23.96 9.41 -1.20
C GLU A 5 22.78 10.16 -0.55
N LEU A 6 21.58 9.94 -1.07
CA LEU A 6 20.31 10.28 -0.44
C LEU A 6 19.70 9.01 0.13
N ARG A 7 19.75 8.86 1.45
CA ARG A 7 19.18 7.70 2.16
C ARG A 7 17.81 8.05 2.73
N LEU A 8 16.80 7.33 2.28
CA LEU A 8 15.42 7.48 2.71
C LEU A 8 15.14 6.55 3.89
N ALA A 9 14.60 7.13 4.95
CA ALA A 9 13.99 6.40 6.06
C ALA A 9 12.47 6.58 5.98
N LEU A 10 11.76 5.49 5.75
CA LEU A 10 10.33 5.47 5.48
C LEU A 10 9.57 4.98 6.70
N VAL A 11 8.53 5.73 7.07
CA VAL A 11 7.54 5.29 8.07
C VAL A 11 6.19 5.19 7.38
N CYS A 12 5.79 3.96 7.07
CA CYS A 12 4.52 3.61 6.45
C CYS A 12 3.43 3.53 7.52
N TYR A 13 2.72 4.63 7.76
CA TYR A 13 1.59 4.69 8.69
C TYR A 13 0.35 4.01 8.10
N GLY A 14 -0.05 2.87 8.67
CA GLY A 14 -1.24 2.12 8.27
C GLY A 14 -2.56 2.81 8.62
N GLY A 15 -3.62 2.44 7.89
CA GLY A 15 -4.98 2.90 8.11
C GLY A 15 -5.99 2.15 7.23
N ILE A 16 -7.28 2.21 7.60
CA ILE A 16 -8.35 1.33 7.11
C ILE A 16 -8.53 1.35 5.58
N SER A 17 -8.40 2.53 4.94
CA SER A 17 -8.52 2.68 3.48
C SER A 17 -7.18 2.93 2.78
N LEU A 18 -6.05 2.78 3.50
CA LEU A 18 -4.75 3.29 3.04
C LEU A 18 -3.86 2.25 2.33
N ALA A 19 -4.25 0.97 2.29
CA ALA A 19 -3.38 -0.09 1.76
C ALA A 19 -3.02 0.12 0.28
N VAL A 20 -4.00 0.42 -0.57
CA VAL A 20 -3.79 0.68 -2.01
C VAL A 20 -2.97 1.95 -2.24
N TYR A 21 -3.26 3.01 -1.48
CA TYR A 21 -2.49 4.25 -1.54
C TYR A 21 -1.02 4.01 -1.16
N MET A 22 -0.80 3.28 -0.06
CA MET A 22 0.54 3.00 0.45
C MET A 22 1.32 2.09 -0.50
N HIS A 23 0.65 1.15 -1.15
CA HIS A 23 1.22 0.35 -2.24
C HIS A 23 1.74 1.25 -3.37
N GLY A 24 0.93 2.22 -3.81
CA GLY A 24 1.34 3.21 -4.82
C GLY A 24 2.59 3.99 -4.41
N ILE A 25 2.64 4.47 -3.16
CA ILE A 25 3.82 5.15 -2.62
C ILE A 25 5.05 4.23 -2.63
N THR A 26 4.92 3.00 -2.14
CA THR A 26 6.05 2.05 -2.14
C THR A 26 6.51 1.68 -3.55
N LYS A 27 5.61 1.63 -4.54
CA LYS A 27 5.98 1.41 -5.95
C LYS A 27 6.81 2.57 -6.51
N GLU A 28 6.44 3.82 -6.22
CA GLU A 28 7.22 4.97 -6.70
C GLU A 28 8.59 5.06 -6.02
N ILE A 29 8.68 4.75 -4.72
CA ILE A 29 9.98 4.62 -4.04
C ILE A 29 10.83 3.52 -4.68
N TRP A 30 10.23 2.35 -4.96
CA TRP A 30 10.94 1.25 -5.61
C TRP A 30 11.47 1.67 -6.99
N ARG A 31 10.64 2.31 -7.82
CA ARG A 31 11.04 2.83 -9.13
C ARG A 31 12.13 3.89 -9.05
N LEU A 32 12.10 4.76 -8.04
CA LEU A 32 13.17 5.75 -7.81
C LEU A 32 14.51 5.06 -7.47
N VAL A 33 14.50 4.02 -6.63
CA VAL A 33 15.70 3.25 -6.30
C VAL A 33 16.22 2.50 -7.54
N CYS A 34 15.34 1.88 -8.33
CA CYS A 34 15.70 1.25 -9.61
C CYS A 34 16.30 2.24 -10.60
N ALA A 35 15.66 3.40 -10.77
CA ALA A 35 16.15 4.46 -11.64
C ALA A 35 17.53 4.96 -11.20
N SER A 36 17.75 5.11 -9.89
CA SER A 36 19.04 5.47 -9.35
C SER A 36 20.09 4.42 -9.67
N ARG A 37 19.79 3.13 -9.42
CA ARG A 37 20.71 2.04 -9.79
C ARG A 37 21.05 2.08 -11.29
N ALA A 38 20.05 2.13 -12.16
CA ALA A 38 20.24 2.16 -13.62
C ALA A 38 21.12 3.33 -14.05
N PHE A 39 20.88 4.54 -13.51
CA PHE A 39 21.70 5.72 -13.76
C PHE A 39 23.16 5.55 -13.31
N HIS A 40 23.39 4.83 -12.22
CA HIS A 40 24.74 4.56 -11.71
C HIS A 40 25.48 3.49 -12.52
N ASP A 41 24.77 2.46 -12.95
CA ASP A 41 25.30 1.31 -13.70
C ASP A 41 25.45 1.61 -15.20
N GLY A 42 24.83 2.69 -15.70
CA GLY A 42 24.77 3.01 -17.13
C GLY A 42 23.75 2.17 -17.89
N ASP A 43 22.81 1.55 -17.18
CA ASP A 43 21.72 0.77 -17.76
C ASP A 43 20.60 1.68 -18.28
N THR A 44 19.85 1.18 -19.27
CA THR A 44 18.61 1.84 -19.70
C THR A 44 17.54 1.67 -18.62
N PRO A 45 16.91 2.75 -18.11
CA PRO A 45 15.82 2.63 -17.16
C PRO A 45 14.62 1.95 -17.82
N LYS A 46 13.78 1.27 -17.03
CA LYS A 46 12.46 0.86 -17.49
C LYS A 46 11.60 2.10 -17.81
N GLY A 47 10.56 1.90 -18.62
CA GLY A 47 9.59 2.94 -18.94
C GLY A 47 8.76 3.42 -17.74
N GLY A 48 7.86 4.37 -17.97
CA GLY A 48 7.00 4.93 -16.93
C GLY A 48 7.76 5.85 -15.98
N SER A 49 7.39 5.86 -14.69
CA SER A 49 7.99 6.78 -13.72
C SER A 49 9.45 6.46 -13.38
N GLU A 50 9.93 5.23 -13.58
CA GLU A 50 11.36 4.90 -13.46
C GLU A 50 12.20 5.75 -14.44
N GLY A 51 11.80 5.83 -15.71
CA GLY A 51 12.45 6.69 -16.70
C GLY A 51 12.39 8.18 -16.36
N VAL A 52 11.29 8.65 -15.73
CA VAL A 52 11.17 10.04 -15.25
C VAL A 52 12.17 10.31 -14.13
N TYR A 53 12.29 9.42 -13.15
CA TYR A 53 13.29 9.56 -12.08
C TYR A 53 14.72 9.47 -12.61
N HIS A 54 14.98 8.62 -13.59
CA HIS A 54 16.28 8.53 -14.24
C HIS A 54 16.65 9.85 -14.93
N ALA A 55 15.73 10.43 -15.70
CA ALA A 55 15.94 11.74 -16.34
C ALA A 55 16.18 12.86 -15.32
N LEU A 56 15.46 12.85 -14.20
CA LEU A 56 15.66 13.79 -13.11
C LEU A 56 17.08 13.67 -12.50
N LEU A 57 17.59 12.45 -12.30
CA LEU A 57 18.95 12.25 -11.79
C LEU A 57 20.02 12.73 -12.77
N GLN A 58 19.80 12.56 -14.08
CA GLN A 58 20.67 13.12 -15.13
C GLN A 58 20.67 14.65 -15.09
N GLU A 59 19.50 15.28 -14.90
CA GLU A 59 19.38 16.73 -14.79
C GLU A 59 20.12 17.26 -13.56
N ILE A 60 19.97 16.60 -12.40
CA ILE A 60 20.69 16.95 -11.17
C ILE A 60 22.22 16.88 -11.38
N GLU A 61 22.72 15.86 -12.07
CA GLU A 61 24.14 15.75 -12.39
C GLU A 61 24.60 16.88 -13.33
N ALA A 62 23.87 17.12 -14.41
CA ALA A 62 24.21 18.12 -15.41
C ALA A 62 24.24 19.55 -14.85
N HIS A 63 23.27 19.90 -14.01
CA HIS A 63 23.14 21.26 -13.47
C HIS A 63 23.85 21.46 -12.13
N GLY A 64 23.92 20.43 -11.30
CA GLY A 64 24.48 20.49 -9.95
C GLY A 64 25.94 20.02 -9.85
N ALA A 65 26.49 19.40 -10.89
CA ALA A 65 27.77 18.69 -10.84
C ALA A 65 27.87 17.66 -9.70
N ILE A 66 26.71 17.13 -9.29
CA ILE A 66 26.54 16.15 -8.22
C ILE A 66 25.88 14.91 -8.77
N ARG A 67 26.53 13.77 -8.60
CA ARG A 67 25.97 12.45 -8.92
C ARG A 67 25.26 11.91 -7.68
N VAL A 68 23.92 11.87 -7.70
CA VAL A 68 23.11 11.44 -6.56
C VAL A 68 22.79 9.94 -6.66
N ARG A 69 23.06 9.18 -5.59
CA ARG A 69 22.60 7.80 -5.41
C ARG A 69 21.47 7.78 -4.39
N VAL A 70 20.31 7.28 -4.77
CA VAL A 70 19.14 7.20 -3.89
C VAL A 70 18.99 5.78 -3.36
N LEU A 71 18.82 5.67 -2.05
CA LEU A 71 18.67 4.41 -1.32
C LEU A 71 17.45 4.50 -0.40
N ALA A 72 16.67 3.42 -0.29
CA ALA A 72 15.66 3.28 0.76
C ALA A 72 16.22 2.30 1.80
N ASP A 73 16.65 2.85 2.94
CA ASP A 73 17.58 2.18 3.86
C ASP A 73 16.88 1.69 5.13
N ILE A 74 15.91 2.48 5.62
CA ILE A 74 15.11 2.15 6.79
C ILE A 74 13.65 2.12 6.37
N ILE A 75 12.96 1.02 6.67
CA ILE A 75 11.52 0.87 6.41
C ILE A 75 10.87 0.43 7.72
N ALA A 76 9.98 1.28 8.23
CA ALA A 76 9.15 0.99 9.40
C ALA A 76 7.67 1.10 9.02
N GLY A 77 6.82 0.31 9.65
CA GLY A 77 5.39 0.38 9.41
C GLY A 77 4.58 -0.48 10.38
N ALA A 78 3.30 -0.15 10.50
CA ALA A 78 2.36 -0.90 11.33
C ALA A 78 1.10 -1.26 10.51
N SER A 79 0.51 -2.42 10.78
CA SER A 79 -0.68 -2.91 10.07
C SER A 79 -0.47 -2.92 8.55
N ALA A 80 -1.37 -2.31 7.76
CA ALA A 80 -1.24 -2.16 6.31
C ALA A 80 0.09 -1.53 5.85
N GLY A 81 0.69 -0.67 6.67
CA GLY A 81 2.00 -0.08 6.36
C GLY A 81 3.16 -1.02 6.60
N GLY A 82 3.05 -1.91 7.59
CA GLY A 82 4.03 -2.98 7.79
C GLY A 82 4.02 -3.97 6.62
N ILE A 83 2.84 -4.27 6.09
CA ILE A 83 2.67 -5.16 4.93
C ILE A 83 3.32 -4.58 3.68
N ASN A 84 2.98 -3.34 3.29
CA ASN A 84 3.64 -2.71 2.15
C ASN A 84 5.14 -2.51 2.38
N GLY A 85 5.55 -2.24 3.62
CA GLY A 85 6.94 -2.12 4.00
C GLY A 85 7.74 -3.40 3.78
N ILE A 86 7.23 -4.58 4.17
CA ILE A 86 7.95 -5.84 3.99
C ILE A 86 8.06 -6.22 2.50
N PHE A 87 7.04 -5.91 1.70
CA PHE A 87 7.09 -6.13 0.26
C PHE A 87 8.07 -5.19 -0.45
N LEU A 88 8.11 -3.91 -0.07
CA LEU A 88 9.13 -2.99 -0.55
C LEU A 88 10.53 -3.47 -0.19
N ALA A 89 10.74 -3.91 1.06
CA ALA A 89 12.03 -4.45 1.50
C ALA A 89 12.43 -5.69 0.69
N GLN A 90 11.49 -6.59 0.42
CA GLN A 90 11.70 -7.76 -0.43
C GLN A 90 12.09 -7.36 -1.86
N ALA A 91 11.39 -6.40 -2.47
CA ALA A 91 11.69 -5.92 -3.81
C ALA A 91 13.11 -5.35 -3.88
N ILE A 92 13.49 -4.49 -2.92
CA ILE A 92 14.83 -3.91 -2.81
C ILE A 92 15.89 -4.98 -2.62
N ALA A 93 15.67 -5.95 -1.73
CA ALA A 93 16.65 -7.00 -1.45
C ALA A 93 16.84 -7.98 -2.61
N THR A 94 15.83 -8.17 -3.45
CA THR A 94 15.82 -9.25 -4.45
C THR A 94 15.84 -8.80 -5.90
N GLY A 95 15.50 -7.54 -6.19
CA GLY A 95 15.26 -7.04 -7.54
C GLY A 95 13.87 -7.38 -8.09
N GLN A 96 12.98 -8.00 -7.30
CA GLN A 96 11.65 -8.41 -7.74
C GLN A 96 10.72 -7.21 -7.98
N SER A 97 9.74 -7.37 -8.88
CA SER A 97 8.73 -6.33 -9.10
C SER A 97 7.67 -6.32 -7.99
N LEU A 98 7.18 -5.13 -7.67
CA LEU A 98 5.98 -4.91 -6.86
C LEU A 98 4.67 -4.96 -7.69
N ASP A 99 4.75 -5.14 -9.01
CA ASP A 99 3.56 -5.17 -9.87
C ASP A 99 2.56 -6.27 -9.52
N PRO A 100 2.96 -7.52 -9.18
CA PRO A 100 2.02 -8.57 -8.80
C PRO A 100 1.14 -8.20 -7.59
N LEU A 101 1.66 -7.34 -6.71
CA LEU A 101 0.90 -6.85 -5.58
C LEU A 101 -0.18 -5.85 -5.97
N THR A 102 -0.04 -5.15 -7.10
CA THR A 102 -1.11 -4.29 -7.59
C THR A 102 -2.35 -5.12 -7.84
N ASP A 103 -2.22 -6.25 -8.52
CA ASP A 103 -3.34 -7.14 -8.83
C ASP A 103 -3.93 -7.77 -7.57
N LEU A 104 -3.06 -8.17 -6.64
CA LEU A 104 -3.49 -8.66 -5.32
C LEU A 104 -4.29 -7.61 -4.57
N TRP A 105 -3.81 -6.38 -4.50
CA TRP A 105 -4.55 -5.30 -3.83
C TRP A 105 -5.83 -4.97 -4.57
N MET A 106 -5.86 -4.97 -5.91
CA MET A 106 -7.09 -4.71 -6.66
C MET A 106 -8.13 -5.82 -6.47
N THR A 107 -7.69 -7.06 -6.28
CA THR A 107 -8.57 -8.22 -6.06
C THR A 107 -8.98 -8.36 -4.59
N SER A 108 -8.07 -8.06 -3.66
CA SER A 108 -8.24 -8.25 -2.20
C SER A 108 -8.68 -6.99 -1.46
N ALA A 109 -8.62 -5.80 -2.08
CA ALA A 109 -9.20 -4.58 -1.52
C ALA A 109 -10.74 -4.61 -1.49
N ASP A 110 -11.35 -5.64 -2.09
CA ASP A 110 -12.68 -6.03 -1.72
C ASP A 110 -12.64 -6.64 -0.31
N VAL A 111 -12.87 -5.77 0.68
CA VAL A 111 -12.96 -6.13 2.10
C VAL A 111 -13.92 -7.30 2.33
N GLU A 112 -14.86 -7.57 1.41
CA GLU A 112 -15.76 -8.72 1.46
C GLU A 112 -15.05 -10.08 1.28
N ALA A 113 -13.96 -10.14 0.50
CA ALA A 113 -13.22 -11.38 0.24
C ALA A 113 -12.37 -11.84 1.45
N LEU A 114 -12.04 -10.92 2.35
CA LEU A 114 -11.22 -11.17 3.52
C LEU A 114 -12.04 -11.42 4.79
N ILE A 115 -13.35 -11.16 4.76
CA ILE A 115 -14.26 -11.47 5.87
C ILE A 115 -14.41 -12.98 5.98
N ASP A 116 -14.09 -13.51 7.16
CA ASP A 116 -14.29 -14.92 7.49
C ASP A 116 -15.77 -15.32 7.24
N THR A 117 -15.98 -16.40 6.49
CA THR A 117 -17.31 -16.94 6.21
C THR A 117 -18.01 -17.45 7.48
N GLU A 118 -17.27 -17.79 8.54
CA GLU A 118 -17.83 -18.06 9.87
C GLU A 118 -18.17 -16.79 10.67
N ALA A 119 -17.54 -15.65 10.35
CA ALA A 119 -17.84 -14.34 10.96
C ALA A 119 -18.99 -13.60 10.26
N ALA A 120 -19.52 -14.15 9.16
CA ALA A 120 -20.70 -13.62 8.48
C ALA A 120 -21.91 -13.62 9.44
N PRO A 121 -22.66 -12.50 9.55
CA PRO A 121 -23.68 -12.34 10.58
C PRO A 121 -24.83 -13.32 10.36
N LYS A 122 -24.94 -14.33 11.25
CA LYS A 122 -26.05 -15.30 11.25
C LYS A 122 -27.42 -14.68 11.60
N SER A 123 -27.50 -13.40 11.96
CA SER A 123 -28.77 -12.69 12.22
C SER A 123 -28.64 -11.16 12.17
N ARG A 124 -29.68 -10.48 11.65
CA ARG A 124 -29.80 -9.02 11.45
C ARG A 124 -29.86 -8.20 12.76
N PHE A 125 -29.90 -8.85 13.93
CA PHE A 125 -30.21 -8.20 15.22
C PHE A 125 -29.12 -8.29 16.30
N SER A 126 -27.93 -8.85 16.03
CA SER A 126 -26.96 -9.19 17.08
C SER A 126 -26.20 -8.01 17.73
N LYS A 127 -26.40 -6.75 17.32
CA LYS A 127 -25.64 -5.59 17.84
C LYS A 127 -26.42 -4.26 17.94
N ALA A 128 -27.69 -4.30 18.32
CA ALA A 128 -28.46 -3.07 18.56
C ALA A 128 -27.83 -2.15 19.63
N TRP A 129 -27.07 -2.71 20.57
CA TRP A 129 -26.46 -1.97 21.69
C TRP A 129 -25.21 -1.15 21.32
N ALA A 130 -24.56 -1.41 20.18
CA ALA A 130 -23.34 -0.72 19.76
C ALA A 130 -23.61 0.52 18.89
N MET A 131 -24.85 0.68 18.39
CA MET A 131 -25.26 1.82 17.55
C MET A 131 -25.17 3.20 18.23
N PRO A 132 -25.50 3.36 19.53
CA PRO A 132 -25.43 4.68 20.18
C PRO A 132 -24.01 5.23 20.27
N LEU A 133 -23.01 4.36 20.51
CA LEU A 133 -21.60 4.74 20.61
C LEU A 133 -21.00 5.09 19.23
N ALA A 134 -21.39 4.35 18.19
CA ALA A 134 -20.96 4.63 16.81
C ALA A 134 -21.51 5.97 16.29
N TRP A 135 -22.76 6.32 16.63
CA TRP A 135 -23.35 7.63 16.28
C TRP A 135 -22.61 8.81 16.94
N MET A 136 -22.18 8.63 18.20
CA MET A 136 -21.44 9.66 18.93
C MET A 136 -20.04 9.94 18.35
N ALA A 137 -19.38 8.90 17.82
CA ALA A 137 -18.10 9.03 17.11
C ALA A 137 -18.26 9.58 15.67
N ALA A 138 -19.35 9.20 14.99
CA ALA A 138 -19.65 9.64 13.62
C ALA A 138 -20.12 11.11 13.53
N GLY A 139 -20.62 11.70 14.62
CA GLY A 139 -21.03 13.11 14.69
C GLY A 139 -19.92 14.13 14.43
N ARG A 140 -18.64 13.70 14.36
CA ARG A 140 -17.52 14.55 13.90
C ARG A 140 -17.15 14.35 12.42
N SER A 141 -17.70 13.32 11.77
CA SER A 141 -17.45 12.98 10.35
C SER A 141 -18.63 13.27 9.43
N THR A 142 -19.82 13.52 9.99
CA THR A 142 -21.05 13.85 9.26
C THR A 142 -20.90 15.08 8.36
N ASP A 143 -20.14 16.09 8.79
CA ASP A 143 -19.95 17.34 8.03
C ASP A 143 -19.23 17.15 6.68
N LYS A 144 -18.50 16.04 6.48
CA LYS A 144 -17.79 15.76 5.21
C LYS A 144 -18.59 14.87 4.24
N VAL A 145 -19.61 14.17 4.71
CA VAL A 145 -20.39 13.20 3.90
C VAL A 145 -21.56 13.88 3.19
N ASP A 146 -22.05 15.01 3.71
CA ASP A 146 -23.15 15.78 3.10
C ASP A 146 -22.76 16.57 1.84
N ALA A 147 -21.47 16.60 1.50
CA ALA A 147 -20.94 17.21 0.27
C ALA A 147 -20.93 16.26 -0.95
N LEU A 148 -21.28 14.98 -0.77
CA LEU A 148 -21.30 13.97 -1.83
C LEU A 148 -22.68 13.89 -2.49
N ASP A 149 -22.71 13.51 -3.76
CA ASP A 149 -23.91 13.23 -4.53
C ASP A 149 -24.70 12.04 -3.95
N ASP A 150 -26.01 12.06 -4.12
CA ASP A 150 -26.95 11.12 -3.47
C ASP A 150 -26.61 9.63 -3.66
N PRO A 151 -26.24 9.12 -4.85
CA PRO A 151 -25.90 7.70 -5.00
C PRO A 151 -24.59 7.33 -4.27
N THR A 152 -23.56 8.18 -4.33
CA THR A 152 -22.29 7.97 -3.62
C THR A 152 -22.49 8.02 -2.11
N ARG A 153 -23.37 8.90 -1.63
CA ARG A 153 -23.73 8.99 -0.20
C ARG A 153 -24.39 7.72 0.30
N GLU A 154 -25.27 7.13 -0.50
CA GLU A 154 -25.98 5.90 -0.14
C GLU A 154 -25.03 4.69 -0.14
N GLU A 155 -24.10 4.64 -1.11
CA GLU A 155 -23.03 3.63 -1.15
C GLU A 155 -22.07 3.78 0.05
N VAL A 156 -21.61 5.00 0.33
CA VAL A 156 -20.72 5.29 1.47
C VAL A 156 -21.41 4.97 2.79
N ARG A 157 -22.70 5.32 2.96
CA ARG A 157 -23.47 4.96 4.16
C ARG A 157 -23.66 3.44 4.28
N THR A 158 -23.92 2.75 3.17
CA THR A 158 -24.07 1.30 3.16
C THR A 158 -22.75 0.64 3.55
N LYS A 159 -21.63 1.03 2.93
CA LYS A 159 -20.28 0.57 3.24
C LYS A 159 -19.86 0.92 4.66
N LEU A 160 -20.13 2.13 5.17
CA LEU A 160 -19.86 2.51 6.56
C LEU A 160 -20.71 1.70 7.54
N SER A 161 -22.00 1.50 7.24
CA SER A 161 -22.89 0.73 8.11
C SER A 161 -22.47 -0.74 8.16
N HIS A 162 -22.01 -1.30 7.03
CA HIS A 162 -21.44 -2.63 6.96
C HIS A 162 -20.13 -2.71 7.74
N PHE A 163 -19.27 -1.69 7.59
CA PHE A 163 -17.99 -1.56 8.28
C PHE A 163 -18.13 -1.41 9.81
N ILE A 164 -19.09 -0.64 10.29
CA ILE A 164 -19.38 -0.48 11.73
C ILE A 164 -19.98 -1.76 12.33
N ARG A 165 -20.70 -2.54 11.53
CA ARG A 165 -21.35 -3.78 11.96
C ARG A 165 -20.42 -4.99 11.98
N SER A 166 -19.34 -4.96 11.19
CA SER A 166 -18.29 -5.99 11.25
C SER A 166 -17.67 -6.05 12.66
N ARG A 167 -17.33 -7.25 13.12
CA ARG A 167 -16.88 -7.50 14.51
C ARG A 167 -15.44 -7.03 14.68
N TRP A 168 -15.28 -5.77 15.07
CA TRP A 168 -13.98 -5.15 15.41
C TRP A 168 -13.25 -5.79 16.63
N PHE A 169 -13.80 -6.84 17.25
CA PHE A 169 -13.22 -7.52 18.42
C PHE A 169 -12.95 -9.02 18.22
N GLU A 170 -13.31 -9.58 17.07
CA GLU A 170 -12.71 -10.82 16.56
C GLU A 170 -11.76 -10.41 15.43
N PRO A 171 -10.63 -11.09 15.21
CA PRO A 171 -9.76 -10.75 14.08
C PRO A 171 -10.63 -10.76 12.81
N PRO A 172 -10.77 -9.62 12.12
CA PRO A 172 -11.71 -9.48 11.00
C PRO A 172 -11.33 -10.36 9.80
N PHE A 173 -10.11 -10.92 9.85
CA PHE A 173 -9.49 -11.76 8.86
C PHE A 173 -9.15 -13.10 9.50
N GLY A 174 -9.52 -14.20 8.84
CA GLY A 174 -9.01 -15.51 9.21
C GLY A 174 -7.48 -15.49 9.09
N GLY A 175 -6.76 -15.63 10.20
CA GLY A 175 -5.30 -15.49 10.21
C GLY A 175 -4.61 -16.40 9.19
N LYS A 176 -5.10 -17.63 9.02
CA LYS A 176 -4.63 -18.57 7.99
C LYS A 176 -4.87 -18.05 6.57
N THR A 177 -6.06 -17.55 6.26
CA THR A 177 -6.41 -16.99 4.95
C THR A 177 -5.51 -15.80 4.63
N PHE A 178 -5.33 -14.89 5.61
CA PHE A 178 -4.51 -13.71 5.43
C PHE A 178 -3.03 -14.03 5.28
N THR A 179 -2.50 -14.98 6.07
CA THR A 179 -1.13 -15.46 5.91
C THR A 179 -0.90 -16.08 4.54
N ASN A 180 -1.82 -16.93 4.07
CA ASN A 180 -1.71 -17.53 2.73
C ASN A 180 -1.72 -16.45 1.65
N LEU A 181 -2.59 -15.44 1.75
CA LEU A 181 -2.61 -14.31 0.82
C LEU A 181 -1.24 -13.62 0.73
N LEU A 182 -0.57 -13.39 1.87
CA LEU A 182 0.76 -12.78 1.90
C LEU A 182 1.83 -13.69 1.29
N LEU A 183 1.76 -15.01 1.55
CA LEU A 183 2.69 -15.98 0.98
C LEU A 183 2.52 -16.08 -0.54
N ASP A 184 1.28 -16.16 -1.02
CA ASP A 184 0.95 -16.16 -2.45
C ASP A 184 1.47 -14.88 -3.13
N ALA A 185 1.42 -13.73 -2.44
CA ALA A 185 1.99 -12.48 -2.93
C ALA A 185 3.52 -12.58 -3.12
N PHE A 186 4.23 -13.17 -2.15
CA PHE A 186 5.67 -13.37 -2.25
C PHE A 186 6.04 -14.37 -3.36
N ASP A 187 5.25 -15.42 -3.53
CA ASP A 187 5.43 -16.38 -4.63
C ASP A 187 5.20 -15.71 -5.99
N ALA A 188 4.19 -14.85 -6.11
CA ALA A 188 3.95 -14.05 -7.31
C ALA A 188 5.10 -13.07 -7.61
N MET A 189 5.66 -12.41 -6.59
CA MET A 189 6.88 -11.61 -6.74
C MET A 189 8.06 -12.46 -7.21
N ALA A 190 8.21 -13.67 -6.65
CA ALA A 190 9.30 -14.58 -6.99
C ALA A 190 9.22 -15.12 -8.42
N ALA A 191 8.01 -15.32 -8.94
CA ALA A 191 7.73 -15.73 -10.31
C ALA A 191 7.85 -14.59 -11.34
N SER A 192 7.79 -13.33 -10.88
CA SER A 192 7.96 -12.16 -11.76
C SER A 192 9.39 -11.98 -12.26
N GLU A 193 9.55 -11.24 -13.36
CA GLU A 193 10.86 -10.89 -13.89
C GLU A 193 11.67 -10.13 -12.84
N ARG A 194 12.87 -10.63 -12.53
CA ARG A 194 13.78 -9.98 -11.59
C ARG A 194 14.61 -8.94 -12.32
N GLY A 195 14.55 -7.70 -11.84
CA GLY A 195 15.50 -6.67 -12.22
C GLY A 195 16.89 -6.95 -11.61
N PRO A 196 17.93 -6.29 -12.12
CA PRO A 196 19.26 -6.34 -11.50
C PRO A 196 19.23 -5.72 -10.09
N ARG A 197 20.13 -6.19 -9.22
CA ARG A 197 20.22 -5.83 -7.79
C ARG A 197 21.22 -4.72 -7.54
#